data_AF-A0A7S1PC45-F1
#
_entry.id   AF-A0A7S1PC45-F1
#
_cell.length_a   1.000
_cell.length_b   1.000
_cell.length_c   1.000
_cell.angle_alpha   90.00
_cell.angle_beta   90.00
_cell.angle_gamma   90.00
#
_symmetry.space_group_name_H-M   'P 1'
#
loop_
_entity.id
_entity.type
_entity.pdbx_description
1 polymer ?
#
loop_
_entity_poly.entity_id
_entity_poly.type
_entity_poly.pdbx_seq_one_letter_code
_entity_poly.pdbx_strand_id
1 'polypeptide(L)'
;WHFSLAGHFRQLTKIAAKGRETVNVAGREGLTAAGAKLEIGGCLDLGCVPAADDIRSCYQFIHSGDVPEGYMGVRYGFANALFGGSRMFMADNVEVLSVA
;
A
#
# COMPACT_ATOMS: atom_id res chain seq x y z
N TRP A 1 -7.02 0.23 8.09
CA TRP A 1 -6.76 1.69 8.19
C TRP A 1 -5.33 1.96 7.73
N HIS A 2 -5.10 3.04 7.00
CA HIS A 2 -3.73 3.47 6.64
C HIS A 2 -3.32 4.70 7.45
N PHE A 3 -2.05 4.74 7.87
CA PHE A 3 -1.44 5.88 8.52
C PHE A 3 -0.28 6.38 7.65
N SER A 4 -0.24 7.68 7.39
CA SER A 4 0.94 8.33 6.81
C SER A 4 1.76 8.95 7.93
N LEU A 5 2.94 8.40 8.20
CA LEU A 5 3.93 9.02 9.09
C LEU A 5 4.87 9.97 8.35
N ALA A 6 4.86 9.96 7.02
CA ALA A 6 5.78 10.71 6.16
C ALA A 6 5.45 12.22 6.00
N GLY A 7 4.65 12.81 6.90
CA GLY A 7 4.36 14.25 6.87
C GLY A 7 3.48 14.73 5.70
N HIS A 8 2.81 13.82 4.98
CA HIS A 8 1.91 14.18 3.87
C HIS A 8 0.64 14.92 4.29
N PHE A 9 0.41 15.05 5.59
CA PHE A 9 -0.67 15.80 6.19
C PHE A 9 -0.08 16.69 7.28
N ARG A 10 -0.69 17.88 7.48
CA ARG A 10 -0.27 18.79 8.56
C ARG A 10 -0.47 18.19 9.96
N GLN A 11 -1.42 17.28 10.11
CA GLN A 11 -1.72 16.57 11.34
C GLN A 11 -1.75 15.07 11.08
N LEU A 12 -1.50 14.26 12.10
CA LEU A 12 -1.65 12.80 12.00
C LEU A 12 -3.06 12.47 11.52
N THR A 13 -3.15 11.86 10.33
CA THR A 13 -4.43 11.64 9.65
C THR A 13 -4.65 10.14 9.45
N LYS A 14 -5.79 9.66 9.93
CA LYS A 14 -6.23 8.27 9.75
C LYS A 14 -7.04 8.15 8.47
N ILE A 15 -6.66 7.20 7.61
CA ILE A 15 -7.34 6.99 6.33
C ILE A 15 -8.23 5.76 6.39
N ALA A 16 -9.53 5.99 6.14
CA ALA A 16 -10.51 4.94 6.00
C ALA A 16 -10.39 4.29 4.61
N ALA A 17 -9.85 3.07 4.55
CA ALA A 17 -9.94 2.24 3.35
C ALA A 17 -11.34 1.63 3.30
N LYS A 18 -12.30 2.33 2.69
CA LYS A 18 -13.68 1.86 2.65
C LYS A 18 -13.81 0.62 1.78
N GLY A 19 -14.40 -0.45 2.33
CA GLY A 19 -14.74 -1.66 1.58
C GLY A 19 -13.55 -2.51 1.13
N ARG A 20 -12.39 -2.38 1.78
CA ARG A 20 -11.13 -3.04 1.38
C ARG A 20 -10.46 -3.73 2.57
N GLU A 21 -11.20 -4.63 3.20
CA GLU A 21 -10.75 -5.44 4.35
C GLU A 21 -10.23 -6.83 3.92
N THR A 22 -9.86 -6.98 2.65
CA THR A 22 -9.35 -8.24 2.12
C THR A 22 -7.85 -8.35 2.34
N VAL A 23 -7.41 -9.57 2.68
CA VAL A 23 -6.00 -9.94 2.71
C VAL A 23 -5.87 -11.20 1.85
N ASN A 24 -5.15 -11.09 0.74
CA ASN A 24 -4.88 -12.22 -0.15
C ASN A 24 -3.43 -12.63 0.01
N VAL A 25 -3.20 -13.92 0.27
CA VAL A 25 -1.86 -14.50 0.45
C VAL A 25 -1.66 -15.55 -0.63
N ALA A 26 -0.61 -15.40 -1.43
CA ALA A 26 -0.23 -16.41 -2.40
C ALA A 26 0.39 -17.63 -1.70
N GLY A 27 0.15 -18.81 -2.25
CA GLY A 27 0.95 -19.99 -1.90
C GLY A 27 2.43 -19.77 -2.23
N ARG A 28 3.31 -20.62 -1.69
CA ARG A 28 4.77 -20.51 -1.80
C ARG A 28 5.27 -20.16 -3.21
N GLU A 29 4.78 -20.89 -4.21
CA GLU A 29 5.18 -20.76 -5.62
C GLU A 29 4.20 -19.92 -6.46
N GLY A 30 3.12 -19.44 -5.86
CA GLY A 30 2.07 -18.69 -6.54
C GLY A 30 2.22 -17.18 -6.43
N LEU A 31 1.26 -16.49 -7.05
CA LEU A 31 0.99 -15.06 -6.91
C LEU A 31 -0.51 -14.86 -6.71
N THR A 32 -0.89 -13.75 -6.09
CA THR A 32 -2.29 -13.27 -6.06
C THR A 32 -2.73 -12.86 -7.47
N ALA A 33 -4.03 -12.60 -7.65
CA ALA A 33 -4.53 -12.07 -8.92
C ALA A 33 -3.88 -10.72 -9.31
N ALA A 34 -3.35 -9.97 -8.32
CA ALA A 34 -2.59 -8.74 -8.51
C ALA A 34 -1.11 -8.97 -8.87
N GLY A 35 -0.64 -10.23 -8.93
CA GLY A 35 0.76 -10.53 -9.24
C GLY A 35 1.72 -10.31 -8.06
N ALA A 36 1.23 -10.48 -6.82
CA ALA A 36 1.98 -10.25 -5.60
C ALA A 36 2.01 -11.49 -4.68
N LYS A 37 2.86 -11.51 -3.65
CA LYS A 37 2.84 -12.56 -2.61
C LYS A 37 1.82 -12.26 -1.51
N LEU A 38 1.65 -10.98 -1.18
CA LEU A 38 0.66 -10.51 -0.23
C LEU A 38 -0.01 -9.26 -0.80
N GLU A 39 -1.34 -9.24 -0.76
CA GLU A 39 -2.14 -8.06 -1.12
C GLU A 39 -3.03 -7.72 0.07
N ILE A 40 -3.02 -6.45 0.47
CA ILE A 40 -3.80 -5.91 1.58
C ILE A 40 -4.68 -4.79 1.04
N GLY A 41 -6.00 -4.98 1.14
CA GLY A 41 -7.00 -3.99 0.77
C GLY A 41 -6.89 -3.51 -0.69
N GLY A 42 -6.38 -4.33 -1.60
CA GLY A 42 -6.29 -4.04 -3.04
C GLY A 42 -5.45 -2.83 -3.43
N CYS A 43 -4.58 -2.38 -2.53
CA CYS A 43 -3.83 -1.13 -2.68
C CYS A 43 -2.42 -1.16 -2.09
N LEU A 44 -2.09 -2.24 -1.40
CA LEU A 44 -0.76 -2.51 -0.89
C LEU A 44 -0.43 -3.95 -1.25
N ASP A 45 0.54 -4.10 -2.14
CA ASP A 45 1.08 -5.38 -2.56
C ASP A 45 2.52 -5.50 -2.09
N LEU A 46 2.90 -6.69 -1.62
CA LEU A 46 4.26 -7.05 -1.23
C LEU A 46 4.72 -8.26 -2.03
N GLY A 47 6.00 -8.28 -2.42
CA GLY A 47 6.52 -9.28 -3.34
C GLY A 47 5.84 -9.16 -4.70
N CYS A 48 5.76 -7.95 -5.25
CA CYS A 48 5.21 -7.74 -6.59
C CYS A 48 6.26 -7.96 -7.69
N VAL A 49 5.78 -8.41 -8.86
CA VAL A 49 6.61 -8.56 -10.06
C VAL A 49 7.33 -7.26 -10.46
N PRO A 50 8.54 -7.33 -11.04
CA PRO A 50 9.27 -8.55 -11.42
C PRO A 50 10.02 -9.25 -10.28
N ALA A 51 10.14 -8.63 -9.10
CA ALA A 51 10.87 -9.17 -7.96
C ALA A 51 9.94 -9.89 -6.97
N ALA A 52 9.06 -10.76 -7.47
CA ALA A 52 7.98 -11.32 -6.66
C ALA A 52 8.46 -12.26 -5.54
N ASP A 53 9.70 -12.72 -5.59
CA ASP A 53 10.30 -13.53 -4.52
C ASP A 53 10.88 -12.68 -3.38
N ASP A 54 11.01 -11.36 -3.57
CA ASP A 54 11.44 -10.43 -2.52
C ASP A 54 10.21 -9.70 -1.95
N ILE A 55 9.79 -10.09 -0.73
CA ILE A 55 8.63 -9.48 -0.06
C ILE A 55 8.78 -7.97 0.16
N ARG A 56 9.99 -7.44 0.06
CA ARG A 56 10.27 -6.00 0.17
C ARG A 56 9.94 -5.22 -1.10
N SER A 57 9.68 -5.91 -2.22
CA SER A 57 9.16 -5.31 -3.44
C SER A 57 7.72 -4.88 -3.20
N CYS A 58 7.52 -3.58 -3.01
CA CYS A 58 6.23 -3.01 -2.63
C CYS A 58 5.58 -2.32 -3.82
N TYR A 59 4.28 -2.54 -3.97
CA TYR A 59 3.42 -1.69 -4.79
C TYR A 59 2.34 -1.05 -3.91
N GLN A 60 2.28 0.29 -3.86
CA GLN A 60 1.32 0.99 -2.98
C GLN A 60 0.72 2.22 -3.64
N PHE A 61 -0.60 2.37 -3.47
CA PHE A 61 -1.29 3.63 -3.72
C PHE A 61 -2.55 3.73 -2.86
N ILE A 62 -3.14 4.93 -2.77
CA ILE A 62 -4.48 5.12 -2.22
C ILE A 62 -5.36 5.64 -3.33
N HIS A 63 -6.52 5.01 -3.50
CA HIS A 63 -7.49 5.43 -4.49
C HIS A 63 -7.96 6.85 -4.18
N SER A 64 -8.09 7.72 -5.19
CA SER A 64 -8.40 9.14 -5.00
C SER A 64 -9.66 9.42 -4.18
N GLY A 65 -10.69 8.57 -4.30
CA GLY A 65 -11.91 8.66 -3.48
C GLY A 65 -11.71 8.37 -1.98
N ASP A 66 -10.60 7.73 -1.60
CA ASP A 66 -10.24 7.42 -0.23
C ASP A 66 -9.17 8.36 0.34
N VAL A 67 -8.61 9.26 -0.49
CA VAL A 67 -7.60 10.24 -0.05
C VAL A 67 -8.30 11.37 0.72
N PRO A 68 -8.03 11.56 2.02
CA PRO A 68 -8.61 12.67 2.77
C PRO A 68 -8.19 14.03 2.20
N GLU A 69 -9.03 15.03 2.45
CA GLU A 69 -8.70 16.42 2.14
C GLU A 69 -7.41 16.85 2.87
N GLY A 70 -6.64 17.73 2.23
CA GLY A 70 -5.39 18.23 2.79
C GLY A 70 -4.18 17.31 2.61
N TYR A 71 -4.29 16.23 1.82
CA TYR A 71 -3.12 15.46 1.39
C TYR A 71 -2.20 16.30 0.49
N MET A 72 -0.95 16.47 0.93
CA MET A 72 0.08 17.29 0.27
C MET A 72 1.19 16.46 -0.39
N GLY A 73 1.11 15.13 -0.35
CA GLY A 73 2.11 14.25 -0.95
C GLY A 73 1.95 14.06 -2.45
N VAL A 74 2.80 13.18 -3.01
CA VAL A 74 2.80 12.90 -4.45
C VAL A 74 1.50 12.21 -4.87
N ARG A 75 0.92 12.69 -5.97
CA ARG A 75 -0.23 12.07 -6.62
C ARG A 75 0.16 11.54 -8.00
N TYR A 76 -0.49 10.47 -8.42
CA TYR A 76 -0.25 9.87 -9.73
C TYR A 76 -1.55 9.33 -10.36
N GLY A 77 -1.64 9.39 -11.69
CA GLY A 77 -2.80 8.92 -12.45
C GLY A 77 -4.06 9.71 -12.08
N PHE A 78 -5.18 9.02 -11.85
CA PHE A 78 -6.48 9.56 -11.44
C PHE A 78 -6.49 10.16 -10.01
N ALA A 79 -5.50 10.99 -9.67
CA ALA A 79 -5.30 11.62 -8.37
C ALA A 79 -5.07 10.66 -7.19
N ASN A 80 -4.61 9.43 -7.47
CA ASN A 80 -4.25 8.46 -6.42
C ASN A 80 -3.04 8.97 -5.64
N ALA A 81 -3.07 8.85 -4.32
CA ALA A 81 -1.97 9.27 -3.45
C ALA A 81 -0.90 8.18 -3.34
N LEU A 82 0.37 8.58 -3.26
CA LEU A 82 1.54 7.71 -3.14
C LEU A 82 2.28 8.00 -1.84
N PHE A 83 2.23 7.06 -0.88
CA PHE A 83 2.87 7.29 0.43
C PHE A 83 4.38 7.05 0.42
N GLY A 84 4.90 6.27 -0.52
CA GLY A 84 6.35 6.11 -0.73
C GLY A 84 6.92 7.12 -1.73
N GLY A 85 6.14 8.11 -2.19
CA GLY A 85 6.50 8.98 -3.32
C GLY A 85 6.49 8.29 -4.70
N SER A 86 6.52 6.96 -4.72
CA SER A 86 6.41 6.10 -5.90
C SER A 86 5.36 5.01 -5.66
N ARG A 87 4.76 4.52 -6.75
CA ARG A 87 3.90 3.33 -6.72
C ARG A 87 4.70 2.08 -6.45
N MET A 88 5.90 1.99 -6.98
CA MET A 88 6.81 0.86 -6.83
C MET A 88 8.04 1.32 -6.06
N PHE A 89 8.36 0.63 -4.97
CA PHE A 89 9.57 0.91 -4.19
C PHE A 89 10.06 -0.37 -3.52
N MET A 90 11.36 -0.40 -3.22
CA MET A 90 11.93 -1.42 -2.35
C MET A 90 11.93 -0.91 -0.92
N ALA A 91 11.28 -1.63 -0.01
CA ALA A 91 11.39 -1.35 1.41
C ALA A 91 12.71 -1.90 1.96
N ASP A 92 13.33 -1.20 2.90
CA ASP A 92 14.49 -1.75 3.62
C ASP A 92 14.04 -2.85 4.60
N ASN A 93 12.93 -2.62 5.29
CA ASN A 93 12.32 -3.53 6.27
C ASN A 93 10.79 -3.54 6.11
N VAL A 94 10.17 -4.68 6.42
CA VAL A 94 8.71 -4.84 6.49
C VAL A 94 8.36 -5.42 7.86
N GLU A 95 7.51 -4.72 8.60
CA GLU A 95 7.00 -5.15 9.89
C GLU A 95 5.48 -5.27 9.83
N VAL A 96 4.94 -6.38 10.34
CA VAL A 96 3.49 -6.62 10.44
C VAL A 96 3.13 -6.70 11.91
N LEU A 97 2.27 -5.78 12.35
CA LEU A 97 1.81 -5.69 13.74
C LEU A 97 0.32 -6.03 13.79
N SER A 98 -0.06 -6.99 14.64
CA SER A 98 -1.45 -7.24 14.98
C SER A 98 -1.81 -6.47 16.25
N VAL A 99 -3.00 -5.87 16.28
CA VAL A 99 -3.53 -5.18 17.47
C VAL A 99 -4.68 -6.03 18.01
N ALA A 100 -4.65 -6.32 19.31
CA ALA A 100 -5.71 -7.05 20.02
C ALA A 100 -6.86 -6.12 20.44
#